data_AF-A0A921MYR4-F1
#
_entry.id   AF-A0A921MYR4-F1
#
_cell.length_a   1.000
_cell.length_b   1.000
_cell.length_c   1.000
_cell.angle_alpha   90.00
_cell.angle_beta   90.00
_cell.angle_gamma   90.00
#
_symmetry.space_group_name_H-M   'P 1'
#
loop_
_entity.id
_entity.type
_entity.pdbx_description
1 polymer ?
#
loop_
_entity_poly.entity_id
_entity_poly.type
_entity_poly.pdbx_seq_one_letter_code
_entity_poly.pdbx_strand_id
1 'polypeptide(L)'
;MEKLFMLVIIIGVGIISLKILMTWFLGSLSTIAKTNTNVNSNHIEYSVRSDDVEKCYLVIKEHFKLLLQSRQLSRRDMLAIRDYLYKNVHEYERKKYKNDAHAIYTMLKANDLTIAHLYAIDEYLKKILNTGDGKNEKTICKN
;
A
#
# COMPACT_ATOMS: atom_id res chain seq x y z
N MET A 1 51.71 -26.20 -21.99
CA MET A 1 50.66 -25.52 -22.79
C MET A 1 49.28 -25.69 -22.17
N GLU A 2 48.85 -26.92 -21.87
CA GLU A 2 47.48 -27.19 -21.34
C GLU A 2 47.17 -26.52 -19.98
N LYS A 3 48.13 -26.48 -19.06
CA LYS A 3 47.96 -25.81 -17.74
C LYS A 3 47.80 -24.28 -17.86
N LEU A 4 48.36 -23.67 -18.90
CA LEU A 4 48.21 -22.24 -19.18
C LEU A 4 46.82 -21.90 -19.71
N PHE A 5 46.24 -22.76 -20.56
CA PHE A 5 44.87 -22.58 -21.05
C PHE A 5 43.82 -22.73 -19.94
N MET A 6 44.01 -23.69 -19.03
CA MET A 6 43.11 -23.86 -17.87
C MET A 6 43.09 -22.63 -16.95
N LEU A 7 44.25 -21.98 -16.74
CA LEU A 7 44.36 -20.79 -15.91
C LEU A 7 43.61 -19.58 -16.49
N VAL A 8 43.66 -19.41 -17.83
CA VAL A 8 42.96 -18.32 -18.53
C VAL A 8 41.43 -18.48 -18.45
N ILE A 9 40.93 -19.72 -18.52
CA ILE A 9 39.48 -20.00 -18.42
C ILE A 9 38.96 -19.69 -17.01
N ILE A 10 39.70 -20.07 -15.95
CA ILE A 10 39.30 -19.81 -14.56
C ILE A 10 39.20 -18.31 -14.28
N ILE A 11 40.16 -17.52 -14.75
CA ILE A 11 40.15 -16.06 -14.60
C ILE A 11 38.99 -15.44 -15.39
N GLY A 12 38.74 -15.91 -16.61
CA GLY A 12 37.65 -15.41 -17.46
C GLY A 12 36.26 -15.67 -16.86
N VAL A 13 36.01 -16.87 -16.34
CA VAL A 13 34.73 -17.24 -15.74
C VAL A 13 34.49 -16.48 -14.44
N GLY A 14 35.52 -16.28 -13.61
CA GLY A 14 35.43 -15.53 -12.36
C GLY A 14 34.95 -14.09 -12.54
N ILE A 15 35.44 -13.39 -13.57
CA ILE A 15 35.07 -12.00 -13.87
C ILE A 15 33.60 -11.90 -14.31
N ILE A 16 33.11 -12.88 -15.07
CA ILE A 16 31.72 -12.92 -15.55
C ILE A 16 30.75 -13.18 -14.38
N SER A 17 31.09 -14.12 -13.48
CA SER A 17 30.27 -14.42 -12.30
C SER A 17 30.14 -13.24 -11.34
N LEU A 18 31.16 -12.39 -11.20
CA LEU A 18 31.12 -11.21 -10.31
C LEU A 18 30.12 -10.15 -10.80
N LYS A 19 29.97 -9.98 -12.12
CA LYS A 19 29.01 -9.03 -12.71
C LYS A 19 27.56 -9.48 -12.53
N ILE A 20 27.30 -10.78 -12.67
CA ILE A 20 25.95 -11.36 -12.52
C ILE A 20 25.51 -11.32 -11.04
N LEU A 21 26.44 -11.50 -10.10
CA LEU A 21 26.14 -11.37 -8.67
C LEU A 21 25.81 -9.91 -8.28
N MET A 22 26.53 -8.93 -8.83
CA MET A 22 26.25 -7.50 -8.60
C MET A 22 24.87 -7.07 -9.12
N THR A 23 24.40 -7.59 -10.25
CA THR A 23 23.07 -7.21 -10.79
C THR A 23 21.91 -7.80 -9.99
N TRP A 24 22.09 -8.97 -9.38
CA TRP A 24 21.08 -9.58 -8.51
C TRP A 24 21.10 -9.00 -7.09
N PHE A 25 22.28 -8.63 -6.56
CA PHE A 25 22.41 -8.13 -5.20
C PHE A 25 22.05 -6.64 -5.04
N LEU A 26 22.18 -5.82 -6.11
CA LEU A 26 21.76 -4.41 -6.06
C LEU A 26 20.25 -4.19 -6.23
N GLY A 27 19.47 -5.22 -6.55
CA GLY A 27 18.00 -5.13 -6.58
C GLY A 27 17.33 -5.01 -5.21
N SER A 28 18.07 -5.27 -4.12
CA SER A 28 17.53 -5.37 -2.74
C SER A 28 17.96 -4.24 -1.79
N LEU A 29 18.69 -3.22 -2.24
CA LEU A 29 19.14 -2.11 -1.38
C LEU A 29 18.61 -0.72 -1.81
N SER A 30 17.63 -0.66 -2.72
CA SER A 30 17.04 0.62 -3.17
C SER A 30 15.81 1.09 -2.37
N THR A 31 15.55 0.58 -1.16
CA THR A 31 14.44 1.08 -0.32
C THR A 31 14.87 1.81 0.95
N ILE A 32 16.15 2.15 1.12
CA ILE A 32 16.60 2.97 2.27
C ILE A 32 17.63 4.02 1.82
N ALA A 33 17.19 5.00 1.04
CA ALA A 33 17.89 6.27 0.90
C ALA A 33 16.85 7.41 0.90
N LYS A 34 16.85 8.16 2.00
CA LYS A 34 16.01 9.32 2.27
C LYS A 34 16.02 10.30 1.08
N THR A 35 14.88 10.46 0.43
CA THR A 35 14.60 11.69 -0.31
C THR A 35 13.85 12.65 0.61
N ASN A 36 14.41 13.85 0.73
CA ASN A 36 13.78 15.06 1.24
C ASN A 36 12.24 14.98 1.30
N THR A 37 11.68 15.19 2.48
CA THR A 37 10.32 15.71 2.62
C THR A 37 10.33 17.15 2.11
N ASN A 38 10.48 17.32 0.80
CA ASN A 38 9.68 18.31 0.12
C ASN A 38 8.25 17.86 0.41
N VAL A 39 7.62 18.53 1.37
CA VAL A 39 6.17 18.55 1.52
C VAL A 39 5.69 19.03 0.17
N ASN A 40 5.54 18.09 -0.76
CA ASN A 40 4.95 18.31 -2.05
C ASN A 40 3.56 18.76 -1.69
N SER A 41 3.38 20.08 -1.73
CA SER A 41 2.18 20.80 -1.37
C SER A 41 1.03 19.95 -1.86
N ASN A 42 0.37 19.30 -0.90
CA ASN A 42 -0.86 18.60 -1.19
C ASN A 42 -1.66 19.63 -1.98
N HIS A 43 -1.95 19.33 -3.24
CA HIS A 43 -3.20 19.80 -3.78
C HIS A 43 -4.22 19.21 -2.80
N ILE A 44 -4.52 19.98 -1.75
CA ILE A 44 -5.69 19.79 -0.94
C ILE A 44 -6.76 20.15 -1.95
N GLU A 45 -7.11 19.15 -2.77
CA GLU A 45 -8.37 19.11 -3.48
C GLU A 45 -9.37 19.43 -2.39
N TYR A 46 -9.90 20.65 -2.44
CA TYR A 46 -10.71 21.22 -1.37
C TYR A 46 -11.91 20.30 -1.24
N SER A 47 -11.80 19.38 -0.29
CA SER A 47 -12.82 18.36 -0.07
C SER A 47 -14.02 19.12 0.44
N VAL A 48 -15.18 18.92 -0.22
CA VAL A 48 -16.46 19.47 0.24
C VAL A 48 -16.86 18.86 1.61
N ARG A 49 -16.16 17.80 2.06
CA ARG A 49 -16.43 17.09 3.31
C ARG A 49 -15.91 17.88 4.50
N SER A 50 -16.58 17.71 5.64
CA SER A 50 -16.15 18.27 6.92
C SER A 50 -14.74 17.82 7.31
N ASP A 51 -14.00 18.70 8.00
CA ASP A 51 -12.64 18.43 8.48
C ASP A 51 -12.49 17.11 9.24
N ASP A 52 -13.49 16.71 10.02
CA ASP A 52 -13.42 15.48 10.81
C ASP A 52 -13.55 14.21 9.96
N VAL A 53 -14.35 14.26 8.90
CA VAL A 53 -14.38 13.20 7.87
C VAL A 53 -13.03 13.09 7.20
N GLU A 54 -12.42 14.21 6.80
CA GLU A 54 -11.13 14.22 6.10
C GLU A 54 -10.01 13.67 7.01
N LYS A 55 -9.96 14.07 8.28
CA LYS A 55 -9.01 13.52 9.26
C LYS A 55 -9.16 12.00 9.40
N CYS A 56 -10.37 11.49 9.60
CA CYS A 56 -10.59 10.05 9.76
C CYS A 56 -10.28 9.30 8.44
N TYR A 57 -10.63 9.88 7.29
CA TYR A 57 -10.26 9.34 5.97
C TYR A 57 -8.75 9.21 5.80
N LEU A 58 -7.96 10.23 6.15
CA LEU A 58 -6.49 10.17 6.02
C LEU A 58 -5.90 9.04 6.85
N VAL A 59 -6.40 8.82 8.07
CA VAL A 59 -5.98 7.71 8.93
C VAL A 59 -6.30 6.37 8.27
N ILE A 60 -7.54 6.16 7.85
CA ILE A 60 -7.99 4.88 7.26
C ILE A 60 -7.30 4.61 5.94
N LYS A 61 -7.06 5.64 5.12
CA LYS A 61 -6.33 5.55 3.86
C LYS A 61 -4.90 5.05 4.10
N GLU A 62 -4.18 5.63 5.06
CA GLU A 62 -2.82 5.18 5.37
C GLU A 62 -2.82 3.79 6.02
N HIS A 63 -3.79 3.47 6.88
CA HIS A 63 -3.94 2.14 7.46
C HIS A 63 -4.16 1.07 6.37
N PHE A 64 -5.13 1.30 5.47
CA PHE A 64 -5.39 0.42 4.33
C PHE A 64 -4.14 0.24 3.44
N LYS A 65 -3.42 1.33 3.17
CA LYS A 65 -2.18 1.31 2.41
C LYS A 65 -1.10 0.44 3.05
N LEU A 66 -0.89 0.57 4.36
CA LEU A 66 0.08 -0.23 5.11
C LEU A 66 -0.28 -1.72 5.09
N LEU A 67 -1.56 -2.06 5.28
CA LEU A 67 -2.05 -3.44 5.20
C LEU A 67 -1.90 -4.04 3.79
N LEU A 68 -2.07 -3.22 2.76
CA LEU A 68 -1.89 -3.64 1.37
C LEU A 68 -0.41 -3.88 1.05
N GLN A 69 0.48 -2.99 1.50
CA GLN A 69 1.93 -3.10 1.31
C GLN A 69 2.54 -4.28 2.08
N SER A 70 2.06 -4.53 3.29
CA SER A 70 2.46 -5.68 4.12
C SER A 70 1.83 -7.00 3.68
N ARG A 71 0.96 -6.98 2.65
CA ARG A 71 0.23 -8.15 2.13
C ARG A 71 -0.65 -8.85 3.17
N GLN A 72 -1.07 -8.14 4.21
CA GLN A 72 -1.99 -8.64 5.23
C GLN A 72 -3.45 -8.61 4.76
N LEU A 73 -3.76 -7.77 3.76
CA LEU A 73 -5.06 -7.76 3.10
C LEU A 73 -5.15 -8.87 2.05
N SER A 74 -6.02 -9.86 2.29
CA SER A 74 -6.34 -10.83 1.25
C SER A 74 -7.24 -10.21 0.18
N ARG A 75 -7.31 -10.86 -0.99
CA ARG A 75 -8.23 -10.42 -2.05
C ARG A 75 -9.69 -10.42 -1.60
N ARG A 76 -10.09 -11.40 -0.78
CA ARG A 76 -11.45 -11.48 -0.24
C ARG A 76 -11.78 -10.28 0.63
N ASP A 77 -10.81 -9.82 1.42
CA ASP A 77 -11.00 -8.69 2.32
C ASP A 77 -11.12 -7.37 1.53
N MET A 78 -10.31 -7.20 0.48
CA MET A 78 -10.47 -6.09 -0.45
C MET A 78 -11.84 -6.10 -1.12
N LEU A 79 -12.34 -7.25 -1.56
CA LEU A 79 -13.68 -7.37 -2.15
C LEU A 79 -14.77 -6.97 -1.14
N ALA A 80 -14.65 -7.38 0.13
CA ALA A 80 -15.62 -7.02 1.16
C ALA A 80 -15.67 -5.50 1.39
N ILE A 81 -14.51 -4.84 1.50
CA ILE A 81 -14.42 -3.38 1.66
C ILE A 81 -15.00 -2.67 0.44
N ARG A 82 -14.63 -3.12 -0.76
CA ARG A 82 -15.12 -2.55 -2.02
C ARG A 82 -16.62 -2.69 -2.15
N ASP A 83 -17.18 -3.86 -1.88
CA ASP A 83 -18.61 -4.12 -2.00
C ASP A 83 -19.40 -3.36 -0.94
N TYR A 84 -18.83 -3.15 0.25
CA TYR A 84 -19.40 -2.27 1.27
C TYR A 84 -19.45 -0.82 0.78
N LEU A 85 -18.32 -0.28 0.31
CA LEU A 85 -18.25 1.09 -0.20
C LEU A 85 -19.19 1.29 -1.39
N TYR A 86 -19.21 0.36 -2.33
CA TYR A 86 -20.08 0.41 -3.50
C TYR A 86 -21.58 0.51 -3.17
N LYS A 87 -22.02 -0.07 -2.04
CA LYS A 87 -23.41 -0.04 -1.59
C LYS A 87 -23.79 1.22 -0.82
N ASN A 88 -22.82 1.83 -0.12
CA ASN A 88 -23.09 2.92 0.82
C ASN A 88 -22.65 4.29 0.30
N VAL A 89 -21.87 4.33 -0.77
CA VAL A 89 -21.22 5.53 -1.28
C VAL A 89 -21.44 5.59 -2.80
N HIS A 90 -21.75 6.78 -3.32
CA HIS A 90 -22.24 6.98 -4.68
C HIS A 90 -21.64 8.19 -5.39
N GLU A 91 -21.19 9.22 -4.65
CA GLU A 91 -20.68 10.47 -5.21
C GLU A 91 -19.18 10.39 -5.54
N TYR A 92 -18.85 9.54 -6.51
CA TYR A 92 -17.51 9.40 -7.08
C TYR A 92 -17.57 9.05 -8.57
N GLU A 93 -16.45 9.24 -9.28
CA GLU A 93 -16.35 8.88 -10.70
C GLU A 93 -16.45 7.35 -10.88
N ARG A 94 -17.62 6.88 -11.33
CA ARG A 94 -17.85 5.46 -11.62
C ARG A 94 -17.19 5.08 -12.94
N LYS A 95 -16.04 4.42 -12.85
CA LYS A 95 -15.32 3.88 -14.01
C LYS A 95 -14.89 2.43 -13.78
N LYS A 96 -14.49 1.77 -14.86
CA LYS A 96 -13.90 0.43 -14.77
C LYS A 96 -12.51 0.53 -14.17
N TYR A 97 -12.32 -0.02 -12.97
CA TYR A 97 -11.02 -0.05 -12.31
C TYR A 97 -10.22 -1.29 -12.71
N LYS A 98 -8.90 -1.14 -12.84
CA LYS A 98 -7.98 -2.23 -13.18
C LYS A 98 -7.78 -3.21 -12.00
N ASN A 99 -7.85 -2.72 -10.77
CA ASN A 99 -7.70 -3.51 -9.56
C ASN A 99 -8.61 -3.02 -8.42
N ASP A 100 -8.83 -3.90 -7.44
CA ASP A 100 -9.74 -3.65 -6.32
C ASP A 100 -9.21 -2.53 -5.40
N ALA A 101 -7.90 -2.48 -5.17
CA ALA A 101 -7.28 -1.43 -4.34
C ALA A 101 -7.55 -0.02 -4.91
N HIS A 102 -7.38 0.17 -6.22
CA HIS A 102 -7.63 1.44 -6.88
C HIS A 102 -9.11 1.82 -6.80
N ALA A 103 -10.02 0.85 -6.97
CA ALA A 103 -11.45 1.08 -6.78
C ALA A 103 -11.76 1.59 -5.36
N ILE A 104 -11.21 0.94 -4.34
CA ILE A 104 -11.37 1.32 -2.93
C ILE A 104 -10.82 2.73 -2.69
N TYR A 105 -9.63 3.06 -3.18
CA TYR A 105 -9.07 4.42 -3.05
C TYR A 105 -9.96 5.49 -3.68
N THR A 106 -10.55 5.20 -4.85
CA THR A 106 -11.48 6.14 -5.50
C THR A 106 -12.78 6.27 -4.71
N MET A 107 -13.34 5.18 -4.18
CA MET A 107 -14.55 5.21 -3.37
C MET A 107 -14.35 5.90 -2.01
N LEU A 108 -13.18 5.75 -1.39
CA LEU A 108 -12.81 6.48 -0.17
C LEU A 108 -12.64 8.00 -0.42
N LYS A 109 -12.57 8.43 -1.68
CA LYS A 109 -12.56 9.84 -2.06
C LYS A 109 -13.95 10.41 -2.39
N ALA A 110 -15.01 9.62 -2.25
CA ALA A 110 -16.34 10.10 -2.55
C ALA A 110 -16.80 11.21 -1.60
N ASN A 111 -17.63 12.12 -2.11
CA ASN A 111 -18.11 13.27 -1.34
C ASN A 111 -19.17 12.90 -0.30
N ASP A 112 -19.96 11.86 -0.57
CA ASP A 112 -20.98 11.32 0.35
C ASP A 112 -20.41 10.32 1.37
N LEU A 113 -19.08 10.25 1.49
CA LEU A 113 -18.43 9.45 2.53
C LEU A 113 -18.64 10.08 3.91
N THR A 114 -19.20 9.31 4.84
CA THR A 114 -19.48 9.75 6.21
C THR A 114 -18.48 9.16 7.21
N ILE A 115 -18.43 9.75 8.41
CA ILE A 115 -17.67 9.21 9.53
C ILE A 115 -18.10 7.77 9.86
N ALA A 116 -19.40 7.46 9.81
CA ALA A 116 -19.91 6.11 10.07
C ALA A 116 -19.38 5.09 9.06
N HIS A 117 -19.29 5.46 7.77
CA HIS A 117 -18.70 4.59 6.75
C HIS A 117 -17.22 4.30 7.05
N LEU A 118 -16.49 5.34 7.43
CA LEU A 118 -15.08 5.25 7.80
C LEU A 118 -14.87 4.35 9.02
N TYR A 119 -15.69 4.48 10.07
CA TYR A 119 -15.65 3.59 11.23
C TYR A 119 -15.83 2.13 10.88
N ALA A 120 -16.84 1.81 10.09
CA ALA A 120 -17.11 0.42 9.69
C ALA A 120 -15.91 -0.20 8.96
N ILE A 121 -15.21 0.60 8.14
CA ILE A 121 -13.98 0.16 7.46
C ILE A 121 -12.85 -0.03 8.46
N ASP A 122 -12.63 0.92 9.37
CA ASP A 122 -11.58 0.82 10.40
C ASP A 122 -11.75 -0.41 11.29
N GLU A 123 -12.98 -0.68 11.76
CA GLU A 123 -13.29 -1.89 12.52
C GLU A 123 -12.99 -3.17 11.74
N TYR A 124 -13.35 -3.19 10.46
CA TYR A 124 -13.06 -4.32 9.58
C TYR A 124 -11.55 -4.53 9.42
N LEU A 125 -10.77 -3.47 9.19
CA LEU A 125 -9.31 -3.54 9.05
C LEU A 125 -8.64 -4.03 10.35
N LYS A 126 -9.09 -3.55 11.51
CA LYS A 126 -8.60 -4.03 12.82
C LYS A 126 -8.91 -5.51 13.05
N LYS A 127 -10.07 -5.98 12.61
CA LYS A 127 -10.41 -7.41 12.71
C LYS A 127 -9.41 -8.27 11.92
N ILE A 128 -8.96 -7.83 10.75
CA ILE A 128 -7.95 -8.52 9.95
C ILE A 128 -6.63 -8.61 10.72
N LEU A 129 -6.20 -7.50 11.34
CA LEU A 129 -4.99 -7.47 12.18
C LEU A 129 -5.06 -8.43 13.36
N ASN A 130 -6.16 -8.40 14.12
CA ASN A 130 -6.36 -9.26 15.28
C ASN A 130 -6.49 -10.75 14.91
N THR A 131 -6.82 -11.07 13.65
CA THR A 131 -6.85 -12.45 13.15
C THR A 131 -5.44 -12.96 12.81
N GLY A 132 -4.46 -12.05 12.60
CA GLY A 132 -3.09 -12.38 12.23
C GLY A 132 -2.05 -12.22 13.34
N ASP A 133 -2.28 -11.37 14.34
CA ASP A 133 -1.38 -11.18 15.49
C ASP A 133 -2.18 -10.72 16.73
N GLY A 134 -1.96 -11.38 17.87
CA GLY A 134 -2.74 -11.19 19.09
C GLY A 134 -2.36 -9.93 19.87
N LYS A 135 -2.54 -8.74 19.30
CA LYS A 135 -2.30 -7.46 20.01
C LYS A 135 -3.37 -6.41 19.73
N ASN A 136 -3.98 -5.95 20.82
CA ASN A 136 -4.99 -4.90 20.88
C ASN A 136 -4.44 -3.52 20.48
N GLU A 137 -5.08 -2.85 19.52
CA GLU A 137 -4.78 -1.47 19.14
C GLU A 137 -5.97 -0.53 19.40
N LYS A 138 -5.63 0.67 19.88
CA LYS A 138 -6.53 1.71 20.43
C LYS A 138 -7.33 2.38 19.31
N THR A 139 -8.62 2.68 19.56
CA THR A 139 -9.54 3.35 18.62
C THR A 139 -9.08 4.76 18.25
N ILE A 140 -8.95 5.03 16.94
CA ILE A 140 -8.32 6.27 16.41
C ILE A 140 -9.35 7.31 15.96
N CYS A 141 -10.54 6.89 15.52
CA CYS A 141 -11.66 7.81 15.40
C CYS A 141 -12.46 7.73 16.73
N LYS A 142 -12.72 8.87 17.38
CA LYS A 142 -13.62 8.96 18.54
C LYS A 142 -14.88 9.73 18.14
N ASN A 143 -16.03 9.22 18.59
CA ASN A 143 -17.35 9.81 18.40
C ASN A 143 -17.50 11.07 19.27
#